data_AF-A0A373ZZ19-F1
#
_entry.id   AF-A0A373ZZ19-F1
#
_cell.length_a   1.000
_cell.length_b   1.000
_cell.length_c   1.000
_cell.angle_alpha   90.00
_cell.angle_beta   90.00
_cell.angle_gamma   90.00
#
_symmetry.space_group_name_H-M   'P 1'
#
loop_
_entity.id
_entity.type
_entity.pdbx_description
1 polymer ?
#
loop_
_entity_poly.entity_id
_entity_poly.type
_entity_poly.pdbx_seq_one_letter_code
_entity_poly.pdbx_strand_id
1 'polypeptide(L)'
;MESNLKFIETWEVAQFKAQQGVEKLEVKQNPHTGKVLFVYGLETGPCSRKVETGQLTDPVVSQVCNAETGEMFMMLHQRGEGGAPTLAVF
;
A
#
# COMPACT_ATOMS: atom_id res chain seq x y z
N MET A 1 0.11 -16.74 1.67
CA MET A 1 -1.28 -16.39 2.03
C MET A 1 -1.50 -14.93 1.63
N GLU A 2 -1.66 -14.67 0.34
CA GLU A 2 -2.10 -13.37 -0.20
C GLU A 2 -3.54 -13.47 -0.73
N SER A 3 -4.19 -14.62 -0.54
CA SER A 3 -5.41 -15.03 -1.24
C SER A 3 -6.71 -14.41 -0.71
N ASN A 4 -6.67 -13.59 0.35
CA ASN A 4 -7.85 -13.01 0.98
C ASN A 4 -7.83 -11.47 1.07
N LEU A 5 -6.87 -10.79 0.43
CA LEU A 5 -6.87 -9.33 0.38
C LEU A 5 -7.74 -8.84 -0.77
N LYS A 6 -8.71 -7.97 -0.48
CA LYS A 6 -9.53 -7.27 -1.47
C LYS A 6 -9.11 -5.82 -1.53
N PHE A 7 -8.64 -5.40 -2.71
CA PHE A 7 -8.28 -4.02 -3.00
C PHE A 7 -9.56 -3.28 -3.42
N ILE A 8 -9.94 -2.25 -2.66
CA ILE A 8 -11.23 -1.58 -2.80
C ILE A 8 -11.07 -0.32 -3.65
N GLU A 9 -10.20 0.58 -3.21
CA GLU A 9 -9.86 1.83 -3.92
C GLU A 9 -8.35 1.97 -3.97
N THR A 10 -7.85 2.58 -5.04
CA THR A 10 -6.41 2.77 -5.30
C THR A 10 -6.15 4.20 -5.74
N TRP A 11 -5.14 4.82 -5.14
CA TRP A 11 -4.74 6.19 -5.44
C TRP A 11 -3.28 6.24 -5.85
N GLU A 12 -2.97 7.21 -6.70
CA GLU A 12 -1.59 7.65 -6.83
C GLU A 12 -1.10 8.22 -5.51
N VAL A 13 0.20 8.09 -5.23
CA VAL A 13 0.80 8.64 -3.99
C VAL A 13 0.48 10.13 -3.83
N ALA A 14 0.50 10.92 -4.91
CA ALA A 14 0.18 12.34 -4.84
C ALA A 14 -1.28 12.60 -4.44
N GLN A 15 -2.23 11.82 -5.00
CA GLN A 15 -3.64 11.93 -4.67
C GLN A 15 -3.91 11.51 -3.22
N PHE A 16 -3.34 10.39 -2.79
CA PHE A 16 -3.47 9.92 -1.41
C PHE A 16 -2.94 10.97 -0.42
N LYS A 17 -1.75 11.54 -0.69
CA LYS A 17 -1.17 12.61 0.13
C LYS A 17 -2.09 13.83 0.24
N ALA A 18 -2.66 14.27 -0.88
CA ALA A 18 -3.59 15.39 -0.90
C ALA A 18 -4.86 15.09 -0.08
N GLN A 19 -5.42 13.89 -0.21
CA GLN A 19 -6.61 13.46 0.53
C GLN A 19 -6.36 13.35 2.05
N GLN A 20 -5.17 12.88 2.44
CA GLN A 20 -4.78 12.78 3.86
C GLN A 20 -4.25 14.10 4.44
N GLY A 21 -4.02 15.13 3.61
CA GLY A 21 -3.44 16.40 4.04
C GLY A 21 -1.99 16.29 4.51
N VAL A 22 -1.19 15.39 3.90
CA VAL A 22 0.20 15.13 4.29
C VAL A 22 1.18 15.47 3.16
N GLU A 23 2.36 15.98 3.51
CA GLU A 23 3.37 16.38 2.50
C GLU A 23 4.17 15.19 1.95
N LYS A 24 4.37 14.16 2.79
CA LYS A 24 5.19 12.99 2.49
C LYS A 24 4.60 11.70 3.02
N LEU A 25 4.99 10.59 2.38
CA LEU A 25 4.89 9.25 2.92
C LEU A 25 6.33 8.79 3.24
N GLU A 26 6.53 8.15 4.38
CA GLU A 26 7.83 7.60 4.76
C GLU A 26 7.73 6.09 4.84
N VAL A 27 8.69 5.36 4.27
CA VAL A 27 8.82 3.92 4.51
C VAL A 27 9.85 3.73 5.62
N LYS A 28 9.45 3.02 6.68
CA LYS A 28 10.30 2.74 7.84
C LYS A 28 10.37 1.25 8.07
N GLN A 29 11.57 0.77 8.36
CA GLN A 29 11.78 -0.58 8.84
C GLN A 29 12.00 -0.55 10.34
N ASN A 30 11.24 -1.36 11.07
CA ASN A 30 11.48 -1.55 12.50
C ASN A 30 12.75 -2.39 12.69
N PRO A 31 13.81 -1.86 13.33
CA PRO A 31 15.09 -2.57 13.46
C PRO A 31 15.01 -3.82 14.36
N HIS A 32 13.99 -3.92 15.22
CA HIS A 32 13.83 -5.04 16.14
C HIS A 32 13.01 -6.20 15.54
N THR A 33 12.05 -5.90 14.67
CA THR A 33 11.14 -6.91 14.09
C THR A 33 11.38 -7.14 12.60
N GLY A 34 12.13 -6.27 11.93
CA GLY A 34 12.34 -6.29 10.48
C GLY A 34 11.13 -5.82 9.66
N LYS A 35 9.97 -5.61 10.29
CA LYS A 35 8.72 -5.23 9.61
C LYS A 35 8.87 -3.87 8.94
N VAL A 36 8.45 -3.79 7.68
CA VAL A 36 8.42 -2.56 6.89
C VAL A 36 6.99 -1.99 6.88
N LEU A 37 6.88 -0.72 7.24
CA LEU A 37 5.63 0.03 7.31
C LEU A 37 5.79 1.33 6.53
N PHE A 38 4.72 1.80 5.88
CA PHE A 38 4.67 3.18 5.43
C PHE A 38 3.93 4.04 6.47
N VAL A 39 4.32 5.30 6.58
CA VAL A 39 3.83 6.27 7.56
C VAL A 39 3.25 7.46 6.80
N TYR A 40 2.07 7.91 7.22
CA TYR A 40 1.38 9.08 6.68
C TYR A 40 0.72 9.86 7.81
N GLY A 41 1.22 11.07 8.08
CA GLY A 41 0.78 11.82 9.26
C GLY A 41 1.14 11.08 10.54
N LEU A 42 0.14 10.73 11.34
CA LEU A 42 0.27 9.93 12.58
C LEU A 42 -0.06 8.45 12.37
N GLU A 43 -0.49 8.07 11.17
CA GLU A 43 -0.96 6.72 10.84
C GLU A 43 0.14 5.88 10.19
N THR A 44 -0.01 4.57 10.26
CA THR A 44 0.89 3.60 9.63
C THR A 44 0.12 2.50 8.91
N GLY A 45 0.67 1.98 7.83
CA GLY A 45 0.12 0.82 7.12
C GLY A 45 1.20 -0.12 6.61
N PRO A 46 0.82 -1.36 6.24
CA PRO A 46 1.73 -2.33 5.66
C PRO A 46 2.23 -1.93 4.27
N CYS A 47 3.41 -2.43 3.93
CA CYS A 47 3.98 -2.35 2.60
C CYS A 47 3.89 -3.72 1.90
N SER A 48 3.77 -3.71 0.58
CA SER A 48 4.03 -4.92 -0.22
C SER A 48 5.48 -5.38 -0.08
N ARG A 49 5.71 -6.66 -0.39
CA ARG A 49 7.07 -7.25 -0.41
C ARG A 49 8.02 -6.53 -1.37
N LYS A 50 7.51 -5.87 -2.42
CA LYS A 50 8.35 -5.12 -3.36
C LYS A 50 9.08 -3.94 -2.73
N VAL A 51 8.61 -3.44 -1.59
CA VAL A 51 9.34 -2.43 -0.82
C VAL A 51 10.63 -3.03 -0.25
N GLU A 52 10.55 -4.24 0.32
CA GLU A 52 11.69 -4.94 0.89
C GLU A 52 12.70 -5.39 -0.16
N THR A 53 12.24 -5.77 -1.36
CA THR A 53 13.11 -6.21 -2.45
C THR A 53 13.67 -5.06 -3.29
N GLY A 54 13.29 -3.80 -2.99
CA GLY A 54 13.71 -2.63 -3.76
C GLY A 54 13.12 -2.58 -5.17
N GLN A 55 12.00 -3.26 -5.42
CA GLN A 55 11.33 -3.39 -6.72
C GLN A 55 10.08 -2.51 -6.84
N LEU A 56 9.85 -1.62 -5.89
CA LEU A 56 8.75 -0.65 -5.92
C LEU A 56 9.12 0.54 -6.82
N THR A 57 8.70 0.52 -8.09
CA THR A 57 9.04 1.55 -9.10
C THR A 57 7.87 2.46 -9.48
N ASP A 58 6.63 2.00 -9.31
CA ASP A 58 5.41 2.78 -9.56
C ASP A 58 4.44 2.59 -8.37
N PRO A 59 4.69 3.31 -7.26
CA PRO A 59 3.95 3.10 -6.02
C PRO A 59 2.54 3.70 -6.07
N VAL A 60 1.60 2.95 -5.51
CA VAL A 60 0.22 3.37 -5.23
C VAL A 60 -0.14 3.03 -3.79
N VAL A 61 -1.17 3.70 -3.28
CA VAL A 61 -1.77 3.33 -1.99
C VAL A 61 -3.17 2.83 -2.25
N SER A 62 -3.54 1.70 -1.65
CA SER A 62 -4.89 1.18 -1.74
C SER A 62 -5.52 1.02 -0.37
N GLN A 63 -6.84 1.23 -0.32
CA GLN A 63 -7.64 0.71 0.77
C GLN A 63 -7.85 -0.79 0.53
N VAL A 64 -7.45 -1.58 1.51
CA VAL A 64 -7.49 -3.04 1.46
C VAL A 64 -8.38 -3.55 2.58
N CYS A 65 -9.21 -4.54 2.24
CA CYS A 65 -9.97 -5.34 3.19
C CYS A 65 -9.35 -6.72 3.28
N ASN A 66 -9.02 -7.16 4.50
CA ASN A 66 -8.77 -8.57 4.76
C ASN A 66 -10.13 -9.29 4.81
N ALA A 67 -10.44 -10.08 3.78
CA ALA A 67 -11.72 -10.77 3.65
C ALA A 67 -11.98 -11.81 4.74
N GLU A 68 -10.94 -12.27 5.45
CA GLU A 68 -11.05 -13.23 6.54
C GLU A 68 -11.42 -12.54 7.87
N THR A 69 -10.78 -11.41 8.17
CA THR A 69 -10.97 -10.69 9.45
C THR A 69 -11.96 -9.52 9.35
N GLY A 70 -12.28 -9.07 8.14
CA GLY A 70 -13.02 -7.84 7.87
C GLY A 70 -12.21 -6.56 8.13
N GLU A 71 -10.93 -6.68 8.49
CA GLU A 71 -10.07 -5.54 8.81
C GLU A 71 -9.81 -4.67 7.58
N MET A 72 -9.92 -3.36 7.77
CA MET A 72 -9.71 -2.34 6.75
C MET A 72 -8.41 -1.59 7.04
N PHE A 73 -7.51 -1.52 6.06
CA PHE A 73 -6.24 -0.80 6.22
C PHE A 73 -5.78 -0.17 4.90
N MET A 74 -4.87 0.80 5.00
CA MET A 74 -4.18 1.35 3.83
C MET A 74 -2.91 0.55 3.56
N MET A 75 -2.60 0.26 2.31
CA MET A 75 -1.40 -0.50 1.91
C MET A 75 -0.62 0.25 0.83
N LEU A 76 0.70 0.38 1.01
CA LEU A 76 1.61 0.89 -0.02
C LEU A 76 2.15 -0.26 -0.86
N HIS A 77 1.92 -0.24 -2.17
CA HIS A 77 2.33 -1.33 -3.05
C HIS A 77 2.59 -0.87 -4.48
N GLN A 78 3.07 -1.77 -5.33
CA GLN A 78 3.30 -1.47 -6.74
C GLN A 78 1.97 -1.45 -7.49
N ARG A 79 1.78 -0.49 -8.40
CA ARG A 79 0.64 -0.47 -9.31
C ARG A 79 0.52 -1.80 -10.06
N GLY A 80 -0.70 -2.35 -10.10
CA GLY A 80 -0.98 -3.66 -10.70
C GLY A 80 -0.71 -4.87 -9.80
N GLU A 81 -0.19 -4.67 -8.58
CA GLU A 81 -0.27 -5.71 -7.55
C GLU A 81 -1.70 -5.84 -6.99
N GLY A 82 -2.03 -7.03 -6.47
CA GLY A 82 -3.39 -7.36 -6.02
C GLY A 82 -4.21 -8.16 -7.03
N GLY A 83 -3.60 -8.61 -8.13
CA GLY A 83 -4.21 -9.56 -9.06
C GLY A 83 -5.26 -8.96 -10.00
N ALA A 84 -5.33 -7.63 -10.12
CA ALA A 84 -6.17 -6.95 -11.10
C ALA A 84 -5.42 -6.82 -12.44
N PRO A 85 -5.79 -7.58 -13.49
CA PRO A 85 -5.16 -7.46 -14.80
C PRO A 85 -5.51 -6.12 -15.45
N THR A 86 -4.53 -5.49 -16.09
CA THR A 86 -4.80 -4.36 -16.99
C THR A 86 -5.53 -4.85 -18.23
N LEU A 87 -6.77 -4.41 -18.40
CA LEU A 87 -7.58 -4.77 -19.58
C LEU A 87 -7.41 -3.77 -20.74
N ALA A 88 -7.07 -2.51 -20.43
CA ALA A 88 -6.83 -1.45 -21.41
C ALA A 88 -5.92 -0.36 -20.85
N VAL A 89 -5.25 0.36 -21.74
CA VAL A 89 -4.52 1.62 -21.48
C VAL A 89 -5.03 2.62 -22.51
N PHE A 90 -5.38 3.83 -22.06
CA PHE A 90 -5.91 4.91 -22.91
C PHE A 90 -4.90 6.05 -22.99
#